data_AF-A0A349UM78-F1
#
_entry.id   AF-A0A349UM78-F1
#
_cell.length_a   1.000
_cell.length_b   1.000
_cell.length_c   1.000
_cell.angle_alpha   90.00
_cell.angle_beta   90.00
_cell.angle_gamma   90.00
#
_symmetry.space_group_name_H-M   'P 1'
#
loop_
_entity.id
_entity.type
_entity.pdbx_description
1 polymer ?
#
loop_
_entity_poly.entity_id
_entity_poly.type
_entity_poly.pdbx_seq_one_letter_code
_entity_poly.pdbx_strand_id
1 'polypeptide(L)'
;MDILATIISHMDWFLDHAVWREDSPLGGLWGSMLDLRTGLPPEGERNASVSKRCYRWIESPRGSNLYWDGPLVTACFAVSQRTGDPRYSQAAGRYVSRYFDVAASPGGLLWWGNHYYVSRETGGAVFFAGESPPQPVDDRHASAPLHETRPLPVPWKLLHSLEPERTIRALRAHVGHLVDGPEPGCFNRHADGKRSHAFLEAGGLLALSQA
;
A
#
# COMPACT_ATOMS: atom_id res chain seq x y z
N MET A 1 -31.10 7.31 8.17
CA MET A 1 -29.86 6.51 8.24
C MET A 1 -28.76 7.43 8.72
N ASP A 2 -28.13 7.10 9.85
CA ASP A 2 -26.97 7.85 10.33
C ASP A 2 -25.72 7.37 9.57
N ILE A 3 -25.17 8.26 8.74
CA ILE A 3 -24.00 7.96 7.90
C ILE A 3 -22.77 7.69 8.79
N LEU A 4 -22.60 8.43 9.88
CA LEU A 4 -21.46 8.25 10.77
C LEU A 4 -21.53 6.90 11.49
N ALA A 5 -22.71 6.53 12.00
CA ALA A 5 -22.92 5.22 12.60
C ALA A 5 -22.65 4.07 11.60
N THR A 6 -23.01 4.26 10.33
CA THR A 6 -22.74 3.28 9.27
C THR A 6 -21.23 3.13 9.00
N ILE A 7 -20.50 4.24 8.95
CA ILE A 7 -19.03 4.23 8.79
C ILE A 7 -18.36 3.55 9.98
N ILE A 8 -18.79 3.87 11.21
CA ILE A 8 -18.28 3.26 12.45
C ILE A 8 -18.50 1.76 12.43
N SER A 9 -19.73 1.31 12.12
CA SER A 9 -20.05 -0.12 12.04
C SER A 9 -19.21 -0.85 10.99
N HIS A 10 -18.95 -0.21 9.84
CA HIS A 10 -18.04 -0.76 8.83
C HIS A 10 -16.60 -0.87 9.35
N MET A 11 -16.10 0.14 10.05
CA MET A 11 -14.74 0.14 10.59
C MET A 11 -14.55 -0.86 11.74
N ASP A 12 -15.53 -1.00 12.64
CA ASP A 12 -15.51 -2.03 13.67
C ASP A 12 -15.43 -3.42 13.02
N TRP A 13 -16.31 -3.70 12.04
CA TRP A 13 -16.26 -4.96 11.29
C TRP A 13 -14.91 -5.18 10.60
N PHE A 14 -14.36 -4.14 9.98
CA PHE A 14 -13.05 -4.20 9.32
C PHE A 14 -11.94 -4.53 10.33
N LEU A 15 -11.90 -3.87 11.48
CA LEU A 15 -10.86 -4.11 12.49
C LEU A 15 -10.93 -5.52 13.07
N ASP A 16 -12.13 -6.08 13.20
CA ASP A 16 -12.34 -7.42 13.74
C ASP A 16 -11.96 -8.55 12.77
N HIS A 17 -11.98 -8.29 11.44
CA HIS A 17 -11.88 -9.35 10.42
C HIS A 17 -10.74 -9.16 9.42
N ALA A 18 -10.39 -7.91 9.08
CA ALA A 18 -9.42 -7.60 8.04
C ALA A 18 -7.97 -7.54 8.54
N VAL A 19 -7.79 -7.34 9.84
CA VAL A 19 -6.48 -7.19 10.47
C VAL A 19 -5.90 -8.58 10.72
N TRP A 20 -4.69 -8.82 10.23
CA TRP A 20 -3.98 -10.07 10.49
C TRP A 20 -3.59 -10.16 11.96
N ARG A 21 -3.77 -11.37 12.50
CA ARG A 21 -3.58 -11.67 13.93
C ARG A 21 -2.16 -11.34 14.39
N GLU A 22 -2.07 -10.79 15.60
CA GLU A 22 -0.81 -10.36 16.23
C GLU A 22 0.16 -11.53 16.54
N ASP A 23 -0.33 -12.78 16.55
CA ASP A 23 0.49 -13.98 16.73
C ASP A 23 1.28 -14.40 15.47
N SER A 24 1.13 -13.66 14.37
CA SER A 24 1.83 -13.88 13.10
C SER A 24 3.03 -12.92 12.95
N PRO A 25 4.12 -13.32 12.25
CA PRO A 25 5.15 -12.40 11.80
C PRO A 25 4.64 -11.26 10.92
N LEU A 26 3.40 -11.30 10.45
CA LEU A 26 2.78 -10.21 9.68
C LEU A 26 1.58 -9.59 10.44
N GLY A 27 1.49 -9.82 11.75
CA GLY A 27 0.44 -9.28 12.60
C GLY A 27 0.34 -7.76 12.53
N GLY A 28 -0.90 -7.25 12.57
CA GLY A 28 -1.21 -5.83 12.43
C GLY A 28 -1.31 -5.34 10.98
N LEU A 29 -0.91 -6.14 9.97
CA LEU A 29 -1.17 -5.81 8.57
C LEU A 29 -2.63 -6.03 8.19
N TRP A 30 -3.10 -5.28 7.21
CA TRP A 30 -4.48 -5.38 6.70
C TRP A 30 -4.52 -6.24 5.45
N GLY A 31 -5.38 -7.25 5.45
CA GLY A 31 -5.61 -8.09 4.27
C GLY A 31 -6.32 -7.32 3.16
N SER A 32 -5.78 -7.36 1.94
CA SER A 32 -6.36 -6.69 0.78
C SER A 32 -7.63 -7.36 0.24
N MET A 33 -7.94 -8.59 0.69
CA MET A 33 -9.13 -9.36 0.30
C MET A 33 -9.66 -10.17 1.49
N LEU A 34 -10.98 -10.31 1.55
CA LEU A 34 -11.70 -11.12 2.53
C LEU A 34 -12.82 -11.91 1.85
N ASP A 35 -13.08 -13.11 2.34
CA ASP A 35 -14.29 -13.85 2.06
C ASP A 35 -15.41 -13.32 2.98
N LEU A 36 -16.43 -12.71 2.40
CA LEU A 36 -17.54 -12.10 3.15
C LEU A 36 -18.37 -13.11 3.96
N ARG A 37 -18.28 -14.41 3.66
CA ARG A 37 -19.00 -15.46 4.40
C ARG A 37 -18.30 -15.81 5.70
N THR A 38 -16.97 -15.73 5.72
CA THR A 38 -16.14 -16.18 6.85
C THR A 38 -15.44 -15.02 7.56
N GLY A 39 -15.32 -13.85 6.92
CA GLY A 39 -14.50 -12.74 7.40
C GLY A 39 -13.01 -13.03 7.37
N LEU A 40 -12.57 -14.12 6.74
CA LEU A 40 -11.16 -14.51 6.67
C LEU A 40 -10.59 -14.25 5.27
N PRO A 41 -9.26 -14.14 5.12
CA PRO A 41 -8.65 -14.15 3.80
C PRO A 41 -9.07 -15.39 3.01
N PRO A 42 -9.40 -15.27 1.71
CA PRO A 42 -9.86 -16.40 0.92
C PRO A 42 -8.80 -17.50 0.85
N GLU A 43 -9.22 -18.75 1.08
CA GLU A 43 -8.38 -19.94 0.97
C GLU A 43 -8.44 -20.54 -0.44
N GLY A 44 -7.38 -21.25 -0.83
CA GLY A 44 -7.30 -21.95 -2.11
C GLY A 44 -7.03 -21.05 -3.33
N GLU A 45 -7.09 -21.66 -4.51
CA GLU A 45 -7.03 -20.91 -5.76
C GLU A 45 -8.26 -20.03 -5.89
N ARG A 46 -8.03 -18.80 -6.34
CA ARG A 46 -9.10 -17.84 -6.54
C ARG A 46 -10.11 -18.40 -7.53
N ASN A 47 -11.37 -18.52 -7.11
CA ASN A 47 -12.46 -18.85 -8.03
C ASN A 47 -12.58 -17.74 -9.10
N ALA A 48 -12.48 -18.12 -10.37
CA ALA A 48 -12.59 -17.23 -11.52
C ALA A 48 -13.92 -16.45 -11.58
N SER A 49 -14.97 -16.91 -10.89
CA SER A 49 -16.26 -16.24 -10.79
C SER A 49 -16.29 -15.06 -9.80
N VAL A 50 -15.25 -14.86 -8.99
CA VAL A 50 -15.17 -13.76 -8.03
C VAL A 50 -14.58 -12.54 -8.74
N SER A 51 -15.31 -11.42 -8.75
CA SER A 51 -14.86 -10.15 -9.35
C SER A 51 -13.56 -9.64 -8.73
N LYS A 52 -12.66 -9.11 -9.57
CA LYS A 52 -11.38 -8.54 -9.13
C LYS A 52 -11.55 -7.12 -8.59
N ARG A 53 -10.80 -6.78 -7.53
CA ARG A 53 -10.65 -5.37 -7.10
C ARG A 53 -9.99 -4.57 -8.21
N CYS A 54 -9.04 -5.19 -8.92
CA CYS A 54 -8.32 -4.63 -10.05
C CYS A 54 -7.84 -5.74 -11.00
N TYR A 55 -7.37 -5.39 -12.19
CA TYR A 55 -6.81 -6.36 -13.13
C TYR A 55 -5.48 -6.96 -12.62
N ARG A 56 -5.10 -8.14 -13.14
CA ARG A 56 -3.87 -8.89 -12.76
C ARG A 56 -3.79 -9.16 -11.25
N TRP A 57 -2.62 -8.95 -10.65
CA TRP A 57 -2.31 -9.20 -9.24
C TRP A 57 -2.29 -7.91 -8.39
N ILE A 58 -2.78 -6.79 -8.95
CA ILE A 58 -2.81 -5.46 -8.30
C ILE A 58 -3.70 -5.48 -7.04
N GLU A 59 -4.70 -6.35 -7.02
CA GLU A 59 -5.55 -6.59 -5.85
C GLU A 59 -4.84 -7.23 -4.65
N SER A 60 -3.57 -7.63 -4.81
CA SER A 60 -2.71 -8.18 -3.76
C SER A 60 -3.35 -9.39 -3.07
N PRO A 61 -3.61 -10.49 -3.81
CA PRO A 61 -4.35 -11.60 -3.26
C PRO A 61 -3.59 -12.27 -2.12
N ARG A 62 -4.30 -12.52 -1.00
CA ARG A 62 -3.72 -13.01 0.26
C ARG A 62 -2.53 -12.15 0.72
N GLY A 63 -2.56 -10.87 0.39
CA GLY A 63 -1.52 -9.92 0.70
C GLY A 63 -2.05 -8.66 1.38
N SER A 64 -1.17 -7.69 1.51
CA SER A 64 -1.41 -6.37 2.08
C SER A 64 -0.72 -5.32 1.20
N ASN A 65 -1.35 -4.16 0.98
CA ASN A 65 -0.82 -3.13 0.08
C ASN A 65 -1.20 -1.72 0.52
N LEU A 66 -0.32 -1.11 1.32
CA LEU A 66 -0.56 0.21 1.92
C LEU A 66 -0.90 1.30 0.90
N TYR A 67 -0.38 1.20 -0.33
CA TYR A 67 -0.70 2.17 -1.38
C TYR A 67 -2.21 2.23 -1.68
N TRP A 68 -2.82 1.05 -1.83
CA TRP A 68 -4.24 0.91 -2.11
C TRP A 68 -5.14 1.11 -0.90
N ASP A 69 -4.57 1.02 0.30
CA ASP A 69 -5.30 1.15 1.56
C ASP A 69 -5.19 2.55 2.17
N GLY A 70 -4.40 3.46 1.58
CA GLY A 70 -4.23 4.85 2.01
C GLY A 70 -5.53 5.62 2.30
N PRO A 71 -6.59 5.50 1.47
CA PRO A 71 -7.89 6.10 1.77
C PRO A 71 -8.52 5.58 3.08
N LEU A 72 -8.45 4.28 3.34
CA LEU A 72 -9.00 3.69 4.56
C LEU A 72 -8.17 4.07 5.79
N VAL A 73 -6.84 4.07 5.68
CA VAL A 73 -5.93 4.59 6.71
C VAL A 73 -6.32 6.03 7.07
N THR A 74 -6.49 6.89 6.07
CA THR A 74 -6.91 8.29 6.27
C THR A 74 -8.28 8.38 6.94
N ALA A 75 -9.24 7.54 6.52
CA ALA A 75 -10.57 7.50 7.10
C ALA A 75 -10.54 7.10 8.59
N CYS A 76 -9.72 6.13 8.99
CA CYS A 76 -9.57 5.73 10.40
C CYS A 76 -9.14 6.90 11.28
N PHE A 77 -8.17 7.71 10.83
CA PHE A 77 -7.75 8.91 11.55
C PHE A 77 -8.87 9.95 11.63
N ALA A 78 -9.61 10.18 10.54
CA ALA A 78 -10.72 11.13 10.51
C ALA A 78 -11.87 10.70 11.44
N VAL A 79 -12.20 9.40 11.49
CA VAL A 79 -13.22 8.87 12.39
C VAL A 79 -12.79 9.03 13.85
N SER A 80 -11.55 8.65 14.21
CA SER A 80 -11.04 8.87 15.56
C SER A 80 -11.09 10.33 15.99
N GLN A 81 -10.73 11.26 15.10
CA GLN A 81 -10.83 12.69 15.39
C GLN A 81 -12.28 13.13 15.62
N ARG A 82 -13.23 12.60 14.83
CA ARG A 82 -14.62 13.02 14.87
C ARG A 82 -15.39 12.46 16.08
N THR A 83 -15.05 11.25 16.50
CA THR A 83 -15.76 10.52 17.58
C THR A 83 -15.06 10.62 18.92
N GLY A 84 -13.75 10.90 18.93
CA GLY A 84 -12.91 10.80 20.12
C GLY A 84 -12.47 9.38 20.48
N ASP A 85 -12.88 8.35 19.71
CA ASP A 85 -12.43 6.97 19.91
C ASP A 85 -11.07 6.72 19.20
N PRO A 86 -9.96 6.55 19.93
CA PRO A 86 -8.64 6.42 19.33
C PRO A 86 -8.36 5.05 18.70
N ARG A 87 -9.25 4.05 18.86
CA ARG A 87 -8.98 2.68 18.38
C ARG A 87 -8.69 2.63 16.89
N TYR A 88 -9.40 3.41 16.07
CA TYR A 88 -9.23 3.42 14.62
C TYR A 88 -7.88 4.00 14.20
N SER A 89 -7.51 5.17 14.70
CA SER A 89 -6.21 5.78 14.40
C SER A 89 -5.05 4.95 14.93
N GLN A 90 -5.18 4.31 16.09
CA GLN A 90 -4.16 3.41 16.62
C GLN A 90 -3.98 2.15 15.75
N ALA A 91 -5.07 1.54 15.29
CA ALA A 91 -4.98 0.39 14.38
C ALA A 91 -4.34 0.76 13.04
N ALA A 92 -4.71 1.91 12.47
CA ALA A 92 -4.10 2.43 11.25
C ALA A 92 -2.62 2.79 11.44
N GLY A 93 -2.25 3.38 12.59
CA GLY A 93 -0.85 3.64 12.94
C GLY A 93 -0.01 2.37 13.02
N ARG A 94 -0.53 1.32 13.69
CA ARG A 94 0.13 0.00 13.73
C ARG A 94 0.31 -0.59 12.34
N TYR A 95 -0.72 -0.52 11.50
CA TYR A 95 -0.65 -1.01 10.12
C TYR A 95 0.46 -0.31 9.32
N VAL A 96 0.48 1.02 9.34
CA VAL A 96 1.51 1.81 8.65
C VAL A 96 2.89 1.43 9.13
N SER A 97 3.12 1.44 10.45
CA SER A 97 4.42 1.11 11.04
C SER A 97 4.89 -0.30 10.63
N ARG A 98 3.98 -1.28 10.71
CA ARG A 98 4.27 -2.66 10.33
C ARG A 98 4.58 -2.80 8.86
N TYR A 99 3.86 -2.09 7.99
CA TYR A 99 4.13 -2.11 6.56
C TYR A 99 5.52 -1.56 6.25
N PHE A 100 5.94 -0.48 6.90
CA PHE A 100 7.30 0.04 6.79
C PHE A 100 8.36 -0.98 7.23
N ASP A 101 8.11 -1.78 8.27
CA ASP A 101 9.07 -2.79 8.73
C ASP A 101 9.33 -3.88 7.68
N VAL A 102 8.28 -4.34 6.97
CA VAL A 102 8.37 -5.53 6.11
C VAL A 102 8.46 -5.20 4.61
N ALA A 103 8.18 -3.95 4.22
CA ALA A 103 8.10 -3.55 2.82
C ALA A 103 8.98 -2.34 2.47
N ALA A 104 9.85 -1.86 3.36
CA ALA A 104 10.82 -0.84 2.98
C ALA A 104 11.98 -1.45 2.17
N SER A 105 12.15 -0.99 0.93
CA SER A 105 13.28 -1.43 0.11
C SER A 105 14.60 -0.84 0.62
N PRO A 106 15.74 -1.52 0.39
CA PRO A 106 17.07 -0.95 0.62
C PRO A 106 17.30 0.37 -0.13
N GLY A 107 16.60 0.63 -1.24
CA GLY A 107 16.67 1.88 -2.00
C GLY A 107 15.83 3.04 -1.46
N GLY A 108 14.99 2.82 -0.45
CA GLY A 108 14.17 3.88 0.16
C GLY A 108 12.69 3.80 -0.19
N LEU A 109 12.35 3.36 -1.40
CA LEU A 109 10.97 3.17 -1.83
C LEU A 109 10.29 2.03 -1.05
N LEU A 110 8.97 2.09 -0.91
CA LEU A 110 8.20 0.99 -0.34
C LEU A 110 7.86 -0.03 -1.43
N TRP A 111 7.99 -1.32 -1.18
CA TRP A 111 7.45 -2.37 -2.03
C TRP A 111 5.92 -2.40 -1.91
N TRP A 112 5.28 -1.46 -2.59
CA TRP A 112 3.82 -1.29 -2.70
C TRP A 112 3.40 -0.90 -4.14
N GLY A 113 2.14 -0.52 -4.31
CA GLY A 113 1.63 0.02 -5.57
C GLY A 113 1.11 -1.07 -6.50
N ASN A 114 1.31 -0.91 -7.81
CA ASN A 114 0.72 -1.80 -8.82
C ASN A 114 1.58 -3.01 -9.17
N HIS A 115 2.76 -3.14 -8.57
CA HIS A 115 3.72 -4.20 -8.90
C HIS A 115 4.36 -4.87 -7.69
N TYR A 116 4.09 -4.37 -6.49
CA TYR A 116 4.58 -4.93 -5.24
C TYR A 116 3.48 -4.94 -4.19
N TYR A 117 3.56 -5.91 -3.29
CA TYR A 117 2.74 -5.98 -2.08
C TYR A 117 3.39 -6.96 -1.08
N VAL A 118 2.90 -6.98 0.16
CA VAL A 118 3.36 -7.96 1.17
C VAL A 118 2.49 -9.20 1.08
N SER A 119 3.09 -10.36 0.81
CA SER A 119 2.37 -11.64 0.74
C SER A 119 2.36 -12.35 2.09
N ARG A 120 1.18 -12.82 2.50
CA ARG A 120 1.04 -13.66 3.68
C ARG A 120 1.77 -15.00 3.54
N GLU A 121 1.84 -15.53 2.32
CA GLU A 121 2.40 -16.86 2.06
C GLU A 121 3.92 -16.86 2.14
N THR A 122 4.57 -15.80 1.65
CA THR A 122 6.04 -15.71 1.65
C THR A 122 6.58 -15.07 2.91
N GLY A 123 5.74 -14.42 3.73
CA GLY A 123 6.20 -13.70 4.91
C GLY A 123 6.80 -12.33 4.62
N GLY A 124 6.70 -11.81 3.40
CA GLY A 124 7.40 -10.59 2.99
C GLY A 124 6.93 -10.03 1.65
N ALA A 125 7.68 -9.05 1.14
CA ALA A 125 7.35 -8.41 -0.13
C ALA A 125 7.49 -9.37 -1.32
N VAL A 126 6.51 -9.29 -2.22
CA VAL A 126 6.51 -9.96 -3.52
C VAL A 126 6.36 -8.92 -4.62
N PHE A 127 6.76 -9.27 -5.84
CA PHE A 127 6.58 -8.45 -7.02
C PHE A 127 5.95 -9.24 -8.16
N PHE A 128 5.35 -8.54 -9.12
CA PHE A 128 4.87 -9.15 -10.37
C PHE A 128 4.95 -8.19 -11.55
N ALA A 129 5.09 -8.74 -12.75
CA ALA A 129 5.08 -8.01 -14.00
C ALA A 129 4.15 -8.68 -15.02
N GLY A 130 3.23 -7.90 -15.59
CA GLY A 130 2.22 -8.42 -16.50
C GLY A 130 1.28 -9.41 -15.79
N GLU A 131 1.06 -10.57 -16.42
CA GLU A 131 0.20 -11.64 -15.86
C GLU A 131 0.98 -12.66 -15.03
N SER A 132 2.31 -12.56 -15.00
CA SER A 132 3.17 -13.48 -14.28
C SER A 132 2.77 -13.55 -12.81
N PRO A 133 2.71 -14.76 -12.21
CA PRO A 133 2.44 -14.89 -10.79
C PRO A 133 3.45 -14.11 -9.93
N PRO A 134 3.03 -13.61 -8.75
CA PRO A 134 3.90 -12.90 -7.83
C PRO A 134 5.06 -13.77 -7.35
N GLN A 135 6.25 -13.16 -7.27
CA GLN A 135 7.48 -13.82 -6.83
C GLN A 135 8.08 -13.05 -5.65
N PRO A 136 8.78 -13.71 -4.71
CA PRO A 136 9.54 -13.03 -3.67
C PRO A 136 10.47 -11.97 -4.25
N VAL A 137 10.54 -10.81 -3.59
CA VAL A 137 11.54 -9.79 -3.90
C VAL A 137 12.94 -10.32 -3.57
N ASP A 138 13.88 -10.08 -4.47
CA ASP A 138 15.31 -10.37 -4.31
C ASP A 138 16.18 -9.11 -4.50
N ASP A 139 17.50 -9.26 -4.47
CA ASP A 139 18.46 -8.15 -4.59
C ASP A 139 18.29 -7.31 -5.86
N ARG A 140 17.75 -7.88 -6.94
CA ARG A 140 17.49 -7.15 -8.19
C ARG A 140 16.39 -6.10 -8.03
N HIS A 141 15.60 -6.21 -6.97
CA HIS A 141 14.51 -5.30 -6.62
C HIS A 141 14.84 -4.43 -5.40
N ALA A 142 16.12 -4.37 -4.99
CA ALA A 142 16.57 -3.55 -3.86
C ALA A 142 16.21 -2.06 -4.01
N SER A 143 16.15 -1.54 -5.25
CA SER A 143 15.71 -0.17 -5.55
C SER A 143 14.22 -0.04 -5.88
N ALA A 144 13.46 -1.13 -5.82
CA ALA A 144 12.05 -1.21 -6.24
C ALA A 144 11.80 -0.65 -7.66
N PRO A 145 12.44 -1.19 -8.72
CA PRO A 145 12.38 -0.60 -10.06
C PRO A 145 10.95 -0.52 -10.66
N LEU A 146 10.05 -1.42 -10.27
CA LEU A 146 8.65 -1.40 -10.73
C LEU A 146 7.74 -0.55 -9.83
N HIS A 147 8.32 0.22 -8.90
CA HIS A 147 7.54 1.00 -7.94
C HIS A 147 6.63 1.94 -8.70
N GLU A 148 5.36 1.97 -8.35
CA GLU A 148 4.37 2.74 -9.11
C GLU A 148 3.43 3.49 -8.18
N THR A 149 3.34 4.80 -8.39
CA THR A 149 2.51 5.74 -7.63
C THR A 149 1.36 6.23 -8.50
N ARG A 150 0.44 5.34 -8.86
CA ARG A 150 -0.86 5.69 -9.45
C ARG A 150 -1.92 4.61 -9.19
N PRO A 151 -3.22 4.96 -9.13
CA PRO A 151 -3.82 6.28 -9.39
C PRO A 151 -4.13 7.11 -8.12
N LEU A 152 -3.91 6.56 -6.94
CA LEU A 152 -4.33 7.16 -5.68
C LEU A 152 -3.33 8.19 -5.15
N PRO A 153 -3.83 9.32 -4.60
CA PRO A 153 -2.99 10.22 -3.85
C PRO A 153 -2.48 9.52 -2.58
N VAL A 154 -1.16 9.62 -2.34
CA VAL A 154 -0.55 9.06 -1.14
C VAL A 154 -0.75 10.06 0.01
N PRO A 155 -1.19 9.61 1.21
CA PRO A 155 -1.38 10.50 2.36
C PRO A 155 -0.03 10.84 3.03
N TRP A 156 0.91 11.44 2.29
CA TRP A 156 2.29 11.69 2.74
C TRP A 156 2.39 12.43 4.08
N LYS A 157 1.52 13.43 4.31
CA LYS A 157 1.48 14.16 5.59
C LYS A 157 1.15 13.24 6.77
N LEU A 158 0.22 12.31 6.58
CA LEU A 158 -0.14 11.33 7.60
C LEU A 158 0.99 10.34 7.82
N LEU A 159 1.55 9.79 6.74
CA LEU A 159 2.71 8.88 6.83
C LEU A 159 3.88 9.54 7.55
N HIS A 160 4.19 10.80 7.23
CA HIS A 160 5.23 11.57 7.91
C HIS A 160 4.94 11.80 9.39
N SER A 161 3.67 12.02 9.77
CA SER A 161 3.32 12.20 11.18
C SER A 161 3.49 10.93 12.02
N LEU A 162 3.43 9.75 11.39
CA LEU A 162 3.58 8.45 12.04
C LEU A 162 5.02 7.95 11.98
N GLU A 163 5.66 8.08 10.83
CA GLU A 163 6.95 7.49 10.48
C GLU A 163 7.82 8.55 9.79
N PRO A 164 8.25 9.62 10.49
CA PRO A 164 8.85 10.80 9.86
C PRO A 164 10.11 10.47 9.08
N GLU A 165 11.08 9.80 9.70
CA GLU A 165 12.37 9.49 9.06
C GLU A 165 12.21 8.53 7.89
N ARG A 166 11.39 7.48 8.07
CA ARG A 166 11.14 6.48 7.03
C ARG A 166 10.35 7.08 5.87
N THR A 167 9.43 8.00 6.13
CA THR A 167 8.68 8.73 5.10
C THR A 167 9.59 9.68 4.34
N ILE A 168 10.44 10.47 5.01
CA ILE A 168 11.42 11.35 4.33
C ILE A 168 12.34 10.52 3.44
N ARG A 169 12.79 9.36 3.91
CA ARG A 169 13.61 8.44 3.11
C ARG A 169 12.86 7.98 1.86
N ALA A 170 11.60 7.57 1.99
CA ALA A 170 10.78 7.18 0.86
C ALA A 170 10.57 8.33 -0.13
N LEU A 171 10.23 9.53 0.35
CA LEU A 171 10.05 10.73 -0.46
C LEU A 171 11.31 11.07 -1.27
N ARG A 172 12.48 11.07 -0.63
CA ARG A 172 13.77 11.28 -1.33
C ARG A 172 14.01 10.24 -2.41
N ALA A 173 13.64 8.98 -2.15
CA ALA A 173 13.80 7.89 -3.12
C ALA A 173 12.85 7.99 -4.32
N HIS A 174 11.79 8.81 -4.27
CA HIS A 174 10.92 9.06 -5.44
C HIS A 174 11.66 9.77 -6.58
N VAL A 175 12.84 10.34 -6.34
CA VAL A 175 13.74 10.81 -7.42
C VAL A 175 14.06 9.70 -8.44
N GLY A 176 13.99 8.42 -8.03
CA GLY A 176 14.18 7.28 -8.93
C GLY A 176 13.15 7.19 -10.08
N HIS A 177 12.06 7.95 -10.01
CA HIS A 177 11.10 8.08 -11.11
C HIS A 177 11.53 9.09 -12.18
N LEU A 178 12.53 9.93 -11.91
CA LEU A 178 13.07 10.86 -12.90
C LEU A 178 13.99 10.13 -13.87
N VAL A 179 13.85 10.40 -15.15
CA VAL A 179 14.60 9.70 -16.21
C VAL A 179 15.80 10.51 -16.72
N ASP A 180 15.71 11.84 -16.67
CA ASP A 180 16.72 12.75 -17.21
C ASP A 180 17.37 13.65 -16.14
N GLY A 181 17.21 13.30 -14.87
CA GLY A 181 17.53 14.21 -13.77
C GLY A 181 16.46 15.30 -13.58
N PRO A 182 16.73 16.33 -12.74
CA PRO A 182 15.72 17.30 -12.31
C PRO A 182 15.25 18.23 -13.44
N GLU A 183 16.06 18.43 -14.48
CA GLU A 183 15.74 19.27 -15.65
C GLU A 183 15.94 18.40 -16.90
N PRO A 184 14.91 18.18 -17.74
CA PRO A 184 13.61 18.87 -17.82
C PRO A 184 12.51 18.29 -16.90
N GLY A 185 12.84 17.45 -15.92
CA GLY A 185 11.85 16.85 -15.02
C GLY A 185 11.01 15.74 -15.65
N CYS A 186 11.49 15.13 -16.76
CA CYS A 186 10.85 13.97 -17.35
C CYS A 186 10.81 12.81 -16.34
N PHE A 187 9.64 12.19 -16.18
CA PHE A 187 9.43 11.10 -15.25
C PHE A 187 8.82 9.88 -15.92
N ASN A 188 8.93 8.75 -15.24
CA ASN A 188 8.23 7.50 -15.53
C ASN A 188 7.37 7.14 -14.31
N ARG A 189 6.20 6.53 -14.55
CA ARG A 189 5.40 5.92 -13.49
C ARG A 189 6.17 4.84 -12.71
N HIS A 190 7.19 4.25 -13.31
CA HIS A 190 8.08 3.25 -12.71
C HIS A 190 9.42 3.88 -12.32
N ALA A 191 10.01 3.42 -11.21
CA ALA A 191 11.31 3.87 -10.73
C ALA A 191 12.48 3.08 -11.36
N ASP A 192 12.39 2.78 -12.66
CA ASP A 192 13.35 1.93 -13.38
C ASP A 192 14.39 2.71 -14.18
N GLY A 193 14.36 4.04 -14.10
CA GLY A 193 15.25 4.94 -14.83
C GLY A 193 15.05 4.94 -16.35
N LYS A 194 13.94 4.37 -16.87
CA LYS A 194 13.66 4.30 -18.31
C LYS A 194 12.60 5.30 -18.71
N ARG A 195 12.67 5.80 -19.95
CA ARG A 195 11.56 6.56 -20.55
C ARG A 195 10.41 5.61 -20.82
N SER A 196 9.23 5.91 -20.26
CA SER A 196 8.00 5.14 -20.48
C SER A 196 6.79 6.01 -20.18
N HIS A 197 5.66 5.41 -19.83
CA HIS A 197 4.41 6.12 -19.57
C HIS A 197 4.52 7.08 -18.37
N ALA A 198 4.32 8.37 -18.65
CA ALA A 198 4.29 9.47 -17.69
C ALA A 198 2.83 9.87 -17.41
N PHE A 199 2.12 9.08 -16.60
CA PHE A 199 0.73 9.36 -16.25
C PHE A 199 0.62 10.64 -15.39
N LEU A 200 -0.40 11.46 -15.65
CA LEU A 200 -0.58 12.76 -14.97
C LEU A 200 -0.72 12.59 -13.45
N GLU A 201 -1.41 11.55 -13.00
CA GLU A 201 -1.62 11.24 -11.60
C GLU A 201 -0.29 10.94 -10.89
N ALA A 202 0.60 10.19 -11.56
CA ALA A 202 1.94 9.92 -11.05
C ALA A 202 2.79 11.21 -11.01
N GLY A 203 2.69 12.07 -12.02
CA GLY A 203 3.37 13.36 -12.04
C GLY A 203 2.97 14.28 -10.89
N GLY A 204 1.67 14.39 -10.61
CA GLY A 204 1.17 15.16 -9.46
C GLY A 204 1.67 14.62 -8.12
N LEU A 205 1.74 13.30 -7.98
CA LEU A 205 2.27 12.64 -6.78
C LEU A 205 3.77 12.87 -6.58
N LEU A 206 4.54 12.82 -7.68
CA LEU A 206 5.95 13.11 -7.66
C LEU A 206 6.20 14.58 -7.30
N ALA A 207 5.45 15.52 -7.88
CA ALA A 207 5.55 16.94 -7.53
C ALA A 207 5.28 17.19 -6.03
N LEU A 208 4.25 16.55 -5.47
CA LEU A 208 3.95 16.62 -4.03
C LEU A 208 5.03 15.98 -3.15
N SER A 209 5.78 15.02 -3.68
CA SER A 209 6.84 14.34 -2.92
C SER A 209 8.14 15.15 -2.82
N GLN A 210 8.29 16.20 -3.64
CA GLN A 210 9.47 17.08 -3.69
C GLN A 210 9.29 18.38 -2.89
N ALA A 211 8.09 18.65 -2.36
CA ALA A 211 7.74 19.84 -1.58
C ALA A 211 7.97 19.61 -0.07
#